data_AF-H2YM17-F1
#
_entry.id   AF-H2YM17-F1
#
_cell.length_a   1.000
_cell.length_b   1.000
_cell.length_c   1.000
_cell.angle_alpha   90.00
_cell.angle_beta   90.00
_cell.angle_gamma   90.00
#
_symmetry.space_group_name_H-M   'P 1'
#
loop_
_entity.id
_entity.type
_entity.pdbx_description
1 polymer ?
#
loop_
_entity_poly.entity_id
_entity_poly.type
_entity_poly.pdbx_seq_one_letter_code
_entity_poly.pdbx_strand_id
1 'polypeptide(L)'
;MTSGMLEVQSATDSYWYSVCFDGWSDANSFVACGELGFPSVNSHYSVPGFTAVVITCHGTESSLDGCTHVVTSSCQSGRVALSCSLRGIEVTRQIRLRAGAHTGDGRVQVALDSEWGSICAGNTWDLRGANVACRQLGYGTARHYFSGEQFGQGHGTIWLTNVECYGNETHIGQCGFERISRVHDYSNYSTDGCSQRQLAAI
;
A
#
# COMPACT_ATOMS: atom_id res chain seq x y z
N MET A 1 -8.70 -14.58 2.57
CA MET A 1 -8.89 -13.27 1.93
C MET A 1 -10.38 -13.12 1.73
N THR A 2 -10.94 -12.01 2.18
CA THR A 2 -12.37 -11.71 2.08
C THR A 2 -12.48 -10.37 1.38
N SER A 3 -13.17 -10.34 0.25
CA SER A 3 -13.40 -9.11 -0.50
C SER A 3 -14.88 -8.88 -0.70
N GLY A 4 -15.34 -7.65 -0.50
CA GLY A 4 -16.75 -7.31 -0.59
C GLY A 4 -16.99 -5.81 -0.56
N MET A 5 -18.21 -5.43 -0.93
CA MET A 5 -18.69 -4.05 -0.78
C MET A 5 -18.84 -3.73 0.71
N LEU A 6 -18.37 -2.55 1.11
CA LEU A 6 -18.51 -2.07 2.47
C LEU A 6 -19.86 -1.36 2.64
N GLU A 7 -20.61 -1.78 3.64
CA GLU A 7 -21.84 -1.14 4.08
C GLU A 7 -21.77 -0.91 5.60
N VAL A 8 -22.37 0.18 6.06
CA VAL A 8 -22.46 0.52 7.48
C VAL A 8 -23.92 0.59 7.90
N GLN A 9 -24.24 0.06 9.07
CA GLN A 9 -25.60 0.12 9.60
C GLN A 9 -25.75 1.38 10.45
N SER A 10 -26.76 2.18 10.15
CA SER A 10 -27.13 3.32 10.97
C SER A 10 -27.83 2.87 12.25
N ALA A 11 -27.36 3.38 13.39
CA ALA A 11 -27.95 3.07 14.70
C ALA A 11 -29.35 3.69 14.89
N THR A 12 -29.72 4.70 14.11
CA THR A 12 -30.96 5.46 14.31
C THR A 12 -32.16 4.87 13.57
N ASP A 13 -31.96 4.29 12.39
CA ASP A 13 -33.01 3.73 11.54
C ASP A 13 -32.77 2.27 11.13
N SER A 14 -31.68 1.65 11.59
CA SER A 14 -31.29 0.28 11.28
C SER A 14 -31.08 0.00 9.78
N TYR A 15 -31.00 1.06 8.96
CA TYR A 15 -30.79 0.94 7.53
C TYR A 15 -29.30 0.76 7.21
N TRP A 16 -29.03 -0.03 6.16
CA TRP A 16 -27.67 -0.26 5.67
C TRP A 16 -27.34 0.74 4.58
N TYR A 17 -26.33 1.56 4.85
CA TYR A 17 -25.83 2.56 3.93
C TYR A 17 -24.55 2.07 3.27
N SER A 18 -24.50 2.19 1.95
CA SER A 18 -23.24 2.07 1.22
C SER A 18 -22.31 3.24 1.56
N VAL A 19 -21.00 2.98 1.51
CA VAL A 19 -19.95 3.97 1.82
C VAL A 19 -19.34 4.55 0.55
N CYS A 20 -19.26 5.89 0.49
CA CYS A 20 -18.83 6.64 -0.69
C CYS A 20 -17.32 6.57 -0.83
N PHE A 21 -16.85 6.40 -2.07
CA PHE A 21 -15.41 6.34 -2.36
C PHE A 21 -14.73 7.71 -2.30
N ASP A 22 -15.50 8.82 -2.30
CA ASP A 22 -14.96 10.18 -2.21
C ASP A 22 -14.13 10.35 -0.92
N GLY A 23 -12.82 10.58 -1.08
CA GLY A 23 -11.90 10.75 0.04
C GLY A 23 -11.65 9.47 0.87
N TRP A 24 -11.97 8.30 0.33
CA TRP A 24 -11.66 7.03 0.98
C TRP A 24 -10.15 6.80 1.05
N SER A 25 -9.64 6.45 2.24
CA SER A 25 -8.21 6.33 2.53
C SER A 25 -7.82 4.94 3.06
N ASP A 26 -6.52 4.66 3.11
CA ASP A 26 -5.99 3.47 3.77
C ASP A 26 -6.28 3.44 5.27
N ALA A 27 -6.31 4.61 5.93
CA ALA A 27 -6.69 4.73 7.34
C ALA A 27 -8.13 4.23 7.58
N ASN A 28 -9.06 4.63 6.71
CA ASN A 28 -10.45 4.12 6.77
C ASN A 28 -10.51 2.61 6.55
N SER A 29 -9.72 2.11 5.59
CA SER A 29 -9.67 0.68 5.28
C SER A 29 -9.13 -0.14 6.45
N PHE A 30 -8.13 0.38 7.17
CA PHE A 30 -7.54 -0.28 8.34
C PHE A 30 -8.55 -0.44 9.47
N VAL A 31 -9.28 0.63 9.79
CA VAL A 31 -10.34 0.58 10.81
C VAL A 31 -11.44 -0.40 10.39
N ALA A 32 -11.91 -0.32 9.14
CA ALA A 32 -12.96 -1.20 8.62
C ALA A 32 -12.57 -2.69 8.65
N CYS A 33 -11.40 -3.04 8.12
CA CYS A 33 -10.93 -4.43 8.15
C CYS A 33 -10.68 -4.91 9.59
N GLY A 34 -10.12 -4.05 10.45
CA GLY A 34 -9.87 -4.34 11.86
C GLY A 34 -11.15 -4.69 12.62
N GLU A 35 -12.21 -3.88 12.45
CA GLU A 35 -13.53 -4.13 13.04
C GLU A 35 -14.12 -5.47 12.57
N LEU A 36 -13.91 -5.83 11.30
CA LEU A 36 -14.34 -7.10 10.73
C LEU A 36 -13.47 -8.31 11.16
N GLY A 37 -12.48 -8.10 12.03
CA GLY A 37 -11.59 -9.15 12.54
C GLY A 37 -10.42 -9.51 11.61
N PHE A 38 -10.12 -8.66 10.62
CA PHE A 38 -9.02 -8.83 9.69
C PHE A 38 -7.92 -7.78 9.97
N PRO A 39 -6.74 -8.17 10.46
CA PRO A 39 -5.68 -7.23 10.85
C PRO A 39 -5.01 -6.50 9.67
N SER A 40 -5.43 -6.74 8.42
CA SER A 40 -4.78 -6.14 7.25
C SER A 40 -5.70 -5.91 6.06
N VAL A 41 -5.36 -4.85 5.32
CA VAL A 41 -6.02 -4.38 4.10
C VAL A 41 -5.18 -4.77 2.89
N ASN A 42 -5.72 -5.59 1.99
CA ASN A 42 -5.06 -5.93 0.73
C ASN A 42 -5.15 -4.83 -0.32
N SER A 43 -6.35 -4.28 -0.47
CA SER A 43 -6.68 -3.22 -1.41
C SER A 43 -8.07 -2.67 -1.10
N HIS A 44 -8.33 -1.45 -1.55
CA HIS A 44 -9.65 -0.85 -1.61
C HIS A 44 -9.89 -0.32 -3.03
N TYR A 45 -11.11 -0.36 -3.53
CA TYR A 45 -11.44 0.09 -4.87
C TYR A 45 -12.88 0.58 -4.99
N SER A 46 -13.11 1.42 -5.99
CA SER A 46 -14.44 1.95 -6.33
C SER A 46 -15.26 0.92 -7.11
N VAL A 47 -16.55 0.84 -6.76
CA VAL A 47 -17.55 0.05 -7.48
C VAL A 47 -18.68 0.97 -7.93
N PRO A 48 -19.15 0.90 -9.20
CA PRO A 48 -20.24 1.76 -9.67
C PRO A 48 -21.49 1.65 -8.80
N GLY A 49 -22.12 2.79 -8.50
CA GLY A 49 -23.41 2.86 -7.82
C GLY A 49 -23.57 4.13 -7.00
N PHE A 50 -24.78 4.33 -6.52
CA PHE A 50 -25.14 5.49 -5.69
C PHE A 50 -24.99 5.16 -4.21
N THR A 51 -24.62 6.19 -3.45
CA THR A 51 -24.09 6.01 -2.11
C THR A 51 -24.53 7.11 -1.17
N ALA A 52 -24.54 6.84 0.13
CA ALA A 52 -25.21 7.67 1.12
C ALA A 52 -24.30 8.27 2.20
N VAL A 53 -23.07 7.78 2.43
CA VAL A 53 -22.23 8.30 3.52
C VAL A 53 -20.75 8.37 3.17
N VAL A 54 -20.10 9.49 3.50
CA VAL A 54 -18.65 9.67 3.50
C VAL A 54 -18.15 9.40 4.92
N ILE A 55 -17.07 8.62 5.04
CA ILE A 55 -16.46 8.29 6.34
C ILE A 55 -15.01 8.76 6.33
N THR A 56 -14.57 9.36 7.43
CA THR A 56 -13.20 9.81 7.60
C THR A 56 -12.66 9.38 8.96
N CYS A 57 -11.66 8.51 8.91
CA CYS A 57 -10.95 7.97 10.07
C CYS A 57 -9.51 8.49 10.13
N HIS A 58 -8.95 8.55 11.34
CA HIS A 58 -7.54 8.79 11.60
C HIS A 58 -6.69 7.51 11.47
N GLY A 59 -7.30 6.33 11.53
CA GLY A 59 -6.63 5.03 11.47
C GLY A 59 -6.28 4.43 12.83
N THR A 60 -6.69 5.08 13.93
CA THR A 60 -6.46 4.64 15.32
C THR A 60 -7.73 4.18 16.02
N GLU A 61 -8.87 4.37 15.37
CA GLU A 61 -10.18 3.97 15.83
C GLU A 61 -10.32 2.44 15.89
N SER A 62 -11.02 1.94 16.89
CA SER A 62 -11.32 0.52 17.04
C SER A 62 -12.52 0.04 16.20
N SER A 63 -13.33 0.97 15.70
CA SER A 63 -14.50 0.72 14.86
C SER A 63 -14.81 1.94 14.00
N LEU A 64 -15.54 1.73 12.90
CA LEU A 64 -15.99 2.78 11.99
C LEU A 64 -16.93 3.78 12.66
N ASP A 65 -17.64 3.39 13.71
CA ASP A 65 -18.49 4.28 14.52
C ASP A 65 -17.69 5.38 15.24
N GLY A 66 -16.40 5.15 15.50
CA GLY A 66 -15.50 6.17 16.06
C GLY A 66 -15.03 7.22 15.05
N CYS A 67 -15.35 7.05 13.76
CA CYS A 67 -14.91 7.94 12.69
C CYS A 67 -15.92 9.07 12.45
N THR A 68 -15.51 10.08 11.67
CA THR A 68 -16.44 11.14 11.26
C THR A 68 -17.33 10.65 10.12
N HIS A 69 -18.65 10.84 10.26
CA HIS A 69 -19.64 10.46 9.25
C HIS A 69 -20.34 11.68 8.66
N VAL A 70 -20.41 11.75 7.34
CA VAL A 70 -21.15 12.79 6.61
C VAL A 70 -22.09 12.14 5.61
N VAL A 71 -23.39 12.28 5.82
CA VAL A 71 -24.40 11.80 4.87
C VAL A 71 -24.39 12.68 3.63
N THR A 72 -24.30 12.07 2.45
CA THR A 72 -24.31 12.75 1.16
C THR A 72 -25.33 12.11 0.23
N SER A 73 -26.02 12.91 -0.57
CA SER A 73 -26.92 12.46 -1.63
C SER A 73 -26.25 12.39 -3.00
N SER A 74 -25.00 12.80 -3.12
CA SER A 74 -24.27 12.92 -4.39
C SER A 74 -22.86 12.37 -4.26
N CYS A 75 -22.72 11.05 -4.41
CA CYS A 75 -21.43 10.38 -4.55
C CYS A 75 -21.22 10.01 -6.01
N GLN A 76 -20.19 10.57 -6.66
CA GLN A 76 -19.89 10.28 -8.07
C GLN A 76 -18.78 9.25 -8.24
N SER A 77 -17.89 9.10 -7.25
CA SER A 77 -16.79 8.14 -7.30
C SER A 77 -17.20 6.71 -6.98
N GLY A 78 -18.49 6.43 -6.76
CA GLY A 78 -19.00 5.09 -6.51
C GLY A 78 -18.93 4.63 -5.05
N ARG A 79 -19.07 3.32 -4.86
CA ARG A 79 -19.12 2.63 -3.56
C ARG A 79 -17.76 2.05 -3.21
N VAL A 80 -17.45 1.97 -1.93
CA VAL A 80 -16.23 1.33 -1.44
C VAL A 80 -16.39 -0.19 -1.44
N ALA A 81 -15.44 -0.89 -2.04
CA ALA A 81 -15.19 -2.30 -1.78
C ALA A 81 -13.80 -2.49 -1.15
N LEU A 82 -13.73 -3.40 -0.19
CA LEU A 82 -12.51 -3.73 0.54
C LEU A 82 -12.13 -5.18 0.28
N SER A 83 -10.83 -5.42 0.22
CA SER A 83 -10.23 -6.75 0.32
C SER A 83 -9.43 -6.82 1.61
N CYS A 84 -9.90 -7.60 2.59
CA CYS A 84 -9.25 -7.79 3.88
C CYS A 84 -8.56 -9.17 3.96
N SER A 85 -7.58 -9.29 4.86
CA SER A 85 -6.82 -10.52 5.08
C SER A 85 -6.68 -10.86 6.56
N LEU A 86 -6.89 -12.14 6.90
CA LEU A 86 -6.62 -12.69 8.24
C LEU A 86 -5.13 -12.87 8.49
N ARG A 87 -4.35 -12.99 7.40
CA ARG A 87 -2.91 -12.91 7.48
C ARG A 87 -2.57 -11.44 7.42
N GLY A 88 -1.88 -10.97 8.45
CA GLY A 88 -1.24 -9.68 8.38
C GLY A 88 -0.51 -9.58 7.04
N ILE A 89 -0.67 -8.49 6.31
CA ILE A 89 0.32 -8.14 5.30
C ILE A 89 1.55 -7.73 6.11
N GLU A 90 2.25 -8.75 6.59
CA GLU A 90 3.65 -8.65 6.87
C GLU A 90 4.26 -8.37 5.50
N VAL A 91 4.35 -7.10 5.09
CA VAL A 91 5.47 -6.69 4.24
C VAL A 91 6.66 -7.09 5.06
N THR A 92 7.12 -8.32 4.81
CA THR A 92 7.90 -9.03 5.79
C THR A 92 9.12 -8.16 6.10
N ARG A 93 9.61 -8.26 7.32
CA ARG A 93 10.95 -7.76 7.68
C ARG A 93 12.05 -8.33 6.77
N GLN A 94 11.71 -9.20 5.80
CA GLN A 94 12.60 -9.82 4.85
C GLN A 94 12.64 -8.99 3.56
N ILE A 95 13.75 -8.27 3.44
CA ILE A 95 14.17 -7.65 2.19
C ILE A 95 15.46 -8.30 1.73
N ARG A 96 15.77 -8.21 0.44
CA ARG A 96 17.05 -8.65 -0.13
C ARG A 96 17.51 -7.71 -1.22
N LEU A 97 18.82 -7.66 -1.44
CA LEU A 97 19.42 -7.04 -2.62
C LEU A 97 19.64 -8.10 -3.69
N ARG A 98 19.28 -7.79 -4.94
CA ARG A 98 19.51 -8.67 -6.09
C ARG A 98 20.15 -7.89 -7.24
N ALA A 99 20.92 -8.59 -8.08
CA ALA A 99 21.58 -8.01 -9.25
C ALA A 99 22.63 -6.91 -8.93
N GLY A 100 23.20 -6.88 -7.72
CA GLY A 100 24.35 -6.04 -7.41
C GLY A 100 25.66 -6.57 -7.99
N ALA A 101 26.57 -5.66 -8.35
CA ALA A 101 27.95 -6.02 -8.72
C ALA A 101 28.83 -6.28 -7.49
N HIS A 102 28.50 -5.66 -6.35
CA HIS A 102 29.24 -5.76 -5.10
C HIS A 102 28.32 -6.11 -3.92
N THR A 103 28.93 -6.52 -2.79
CA THR A 103 28.19 -6.74 -1.54
C THR A 103 27.71 -5.38 -1.02
N GLY A 104 26.43 -5.29 -0.66
CA GLY A 104 25.80 -4.02 -0.24
C GLY A 104 25.15 -3.26 -1.39
N ASP A 105 25.48 -3.63 -2.64
CA ASP A 105 24.85 -3.03 -3.82
C ASP A 105 23.73 -3.92 -4.33
N GLY A 106 22.70 -3.29 -4.88
CA GLY A 106 21.77 -3.97 -5.75
C GLY A 106 20.34 -3.59 -5.48
N ARG A 107 19.45 -4.31 -6.15
CA ARG A 107 18.04 -4.00 -6.20
C ARG A 107 17.30 -4.50 -4.99
N VAL A 108 16.55 -3.61 -4.36
CA VAL A 108 15.70 -3.91 -3.22
C VAL A 108 14.49 -4.72 -3.68
N GLN A 109 14.37 -5.93 -3.14
CA GLN A 109 13.18 -6.77 -3.26
C GLN A 109 12.61 -7.03 -1.87
N VAL A 110 11.29 -7.09 -1.78
CA VAL A 110 10.54 -7.40 -0.57
C VAL A 110 9.84 -8.75 -0.74
N ALA A 111 9.74 -9.53 0.32
CA ALA A 111 8.94 -10.73 0.32
C ALA A 111 7.52 -10.42 0.84
N LEU A 112 6.51 -10.74 0.03
CA LEU A 112 5.10 -10.65 0.38
C LEU A 112 4.46 -12.01 0.08
N ASP A 113 3.68 -12.55 1.02
CA ASP A 113 3.00 -13.85 0.83
C ASP A 113 3.95 -15.00 0.40
N SER A 114 5.19 -14.99 0.90
CA SER A 114 6.27 -15.93 0.53
C SER A 114 6.81 -15.80 -0.90
N GLU A 115 6.49 -14.71 -1.59
CA GLU A 115 6.94 -14.43 -2.95
C GLU A 115 7.74 -13.12 -3.01
N TRP A 116 8.83 -13.15 -3.77
CA TRP A 116 9.69 -12.00 -3.93
C TRP A 116 9.20 -11.10 -5.06
N GLY A 117 9.09 -9.82 -4.75
CA GLY A 117 8.76 -8.79 -5.72
C GLY A 117 9.55 -7.54 -5.46
N SER A 118 9.52 -6.65 -6.44
CA SER A 118 10.36 -5.47 -6.46
C SER A 118 9.58 -4.24 -6.02
N ILE A 119 10.30 -3.19 -5.63
CA ILE A 119 9.73 -1.88 -5.34
C ILE A 119 9.84 -1.00 -6.59
N CYS A 120 8.77 -0.31 -6.95
CA CYS A 120 8.77 0.69 -8.00
C CYS A 120 9.47 1.97 -7.55
N ALA A 121 10.37 2.46 -8.40
CA ALA A 121 11.13 3.70 -8.21
C ALA A 121 10.30 4.97 -8.49
N GLY A 122 9.11 5.09 -7.89
CA GLY A 122 8.31 6.31 -7.98
C GLY A 122 9.10 7.55 -7.53
N ASN A 123 8.51 8.73 -7.66
CA ASN A 123 9.19 10.00 -7.34
C ASN A 123 9.56 10.15 -5.86
N THR A 124 9.06 9.28 -4.98
CA THR A 124 9.22 9.34 -3.54
C THR A 124 10.41 8.54 -3.00
N TRP A 125 11.03 7.67 -3.82
CA TRP A 125 12.20 6.94 -3.37
C TRP A 125 13.47 7.78 -3.45
N ASP A 126 14.12 7.93 -2.31
CA ASP A 126 15.32 8.72 -2.15
C ASP A 126 16.32 8.04 -1.18
N LEU A 127 17.33 8.80 -0.77
CA LEU A 127 18.32 8.36 0.23
C LEU A 127 17.70 7.92 1.56
N ARG A 128 16.54 8.48 1.98
CA ARG A 128 15.88 8.08 3.23
C ARG A 128 15.33 6.67 3.10
N GLY A 129 14.69 6.36 1.98
CA GLY A 129 14.24 5.00 1.67
C GLY A 129 15.38 4.00 1.57
N ALA A 130 16.46 4.37 0.87
CA ALA A 130 17.66 3.55 0.77
C ALA A 130 18.32 3.31 2.14
N ASN A 131 18.35 4.32 3.01
CA ASN A 131 18.88 4.19 4.38
C ASN A 131 18.12 3.17 5.21
N VAL A 132 16.79 3.20 5.16
CA VAL A 132 15.95 2.21 5.85
C VAL A 132 16.26 0.80 5.33
N ALA A 133 16.40 0.65 4.00
CA ALA A 133 16.75 -0.63 3.37
C ALA A 133 18.13 -1.16 3.81
N CYS A 134 19.18 -0.35 3.69
CA CYS A 134 20.55 -0.73 4.08
C CYS A 134 20.64 -1.07 5.57
N ARG A 135 19.94 -0.32 6.42
CA ARG A 135 19.93 -0.56 7.86
C ARG A 135 19.21 -1.86 8.21
N GLN A 136 18.07 -2.11 7.58
CA GLN A 136 17.31 -3.35 7.75
C GLN A 136 18.11 -4.59 7.31
N LEU A 137 18.95 -4.45 6.27
CA LEU A 137 19.84 -5.51 5.79
C LEU A 137 21.14 -5.67 6.58
N GLY A 138 21.44 -4.75 7.50
CA GLY A 138 22.67 -4.75 8.30
C GLY A 138 23.89 -4.14 7.60
N TYR A 139 23.72 -3.46 6.45
CA TYR A 139 24.79 -2.72 5.77
C TYR A 139 25.04 -1.33 6.38
N GLY A 140 24.14 -0.84 7.25
CA GLY A 140 24.26 0.46 7.90
C GLY A 140 23.55 1.56 7.11
N THR A 141 24.23 2.67 6.85
CA THR A 141 23.67 3.84 6.16
C THR A 141 23.95 3.76 4.67
N ALA A 142 22.91 3.99 3.87
CA ALA A 142 23.04 4.06 2.42
C ALA A 142 23.87 5.28 2.00
N ARG A 143 24.79 5.06 1.06
CA ARG A 143 25.62 6.12 0.47
C ARG A 143 24.98 6.67 -0.79
N HIS A 144 24.33 5.80 -1.55
CA HIS A 144 23.69 6.14 -2.81
C HIS A 144 22.38 5.38 -2.95
N TYR A 145 21.49 5.95 -3.75
CA TYR A 145 20.33 5.26 -4.28
C TYR A 145 20.35 5.41 -5.80
N PHE A 146 19.77 4.45 -6.49
CA PHE A 146 19.66 4.51 -7.93
C PHE A 146 18.22 4.34 -8.39
N SER A 147 17.84 5.17 -9.34
CA SER A 147 16.59 5.04 -10.07
C SER A 147 16.78 4.08 -11.26
N GLY A 148 16.13 2.93 -11.21
CA GLY A 148 15.64 2.18 -12.37
C GLY A 148 16.64 1.49 -13.29
N GLU A 149 17.52 2.26 -13.94
CA GLU A 149 18.18 1.88 -15.18
C GLU A 149 19.52 1.16 -14.96
N GLN A 150 20.15 1.36 -13.79
CA GLN A 150 21.52 0.89 -13.54
C GLN A 150 21.66 -0.62 -13.26
N PHE A 151 20.57 -1.28 -12.87
CA PHE A 151 20.57 -2.71 -12.55
C PHE A 151 19.77 -3.56 -13.57
N GLY A 152 19.49 -2.97 -14.74
CA GLY A 152 18.68 -3.58 -15.81
C GLY A 152 17.18 -3.58 -15.52
N GLN A 153 16.39 -4.20 -16.40
CA GLN A 153 14.95 -4.37 -16.16
C GLN A 153 14.70 -5.45 -15.11
N GLY A 154 13.69 -5.20 -14.28
CA GLY A 154 13.13 -6.21 -13.41
C GLY A 154 12.34 -7.25 -14.13
N HIS A 155 12.62 -8.50 -13.82
CA HIS A 155 11.71 -9.60 -14.09
C HIS A 155 11.01 -9.99 -12.79
N GLY A 156 9.68 -9.93 -12.79
CA GLY A 156 8.84 -10.39 -11.67
C GLY A 156 7.78 -9.38 -11.24
N THR A 157 7.04 -9.75 -10.20
CA THR A 157 5.97 -8.93 -9.62
C THR A 157 6.55 -7.67 -8.94
N ILE A 158 5.87 -6.54 -9.10
CA ILE A 158 6.11 -5.34 -8.30
C ILE A 158 5.14 -5.40 -7.13
N TRP A 159 5.65 -5.33 -5.90
CA TRP A 159 4.81 -5.38 -4.71
C TRP A 159 4.44 -4.00 -4.19
N LEU A 160 5.39 -3.07 -4.22
CA LEU A 160 5.26 -1.76 -3.60
C LEU A 160 5.58 -0.67 -4.62
N THR A 161 4.86 0.45 -4.55
CA THR A 161 5.15 1.70 -5.26
C THR A 161 5.02 2.88 -4.31
N ASN A 162 5.51 4.04 -4.74
CA ASN A 162 5.45 5.28 -3.99
C ASN A 162 5.95 5.14 -2.54
N VAL A 163 7.04 4.38 -2.34
CA VAL A 163 7.61 4.18 -1.00
C VAL A 163 8.26 5.46 -0.50
N GLU A 164 7.65 6.07 0.51
CA GLU A 164 8.10 7.29 1.17
C GLU A 164 8.52 7.00 2.61
N CYS A 165 9.80 7.24 2.91
CA CYS A 165 10.37 7.06 4.23
C CYS A 165 10.85 8.40 4.80
N TYR A 166 10.71 8.59 6.11
CA TYR A 166 11.28 9.68 6.88
C TYR A 166 12.76 9.45 7.22
N GLY A 167 13.23 8.20 7.17
CA GLY A 167 14.61 7.77 7.42
C GLY A 167 14.87 7.26 8.84
N ASN A 168 13.89 7.34 9.73
CA ASN A 168 13.98 6.83 11.09
C ASN A 168 13.35 5.43 11.25
N GLU A 169 12.67 4.92 10.23
CA GLU A 169 11.99 3.63 10.19
C GLU A 169 12.95 2.45 10.30
N THR A 170 12.59 1.45 11.08
CA THR A 170 13.46 0.28 11.31
C THR A 170 13.43 -0.73 10.17
N HIS A 171 12.39 -0.70 9.33
CA HIS A 171 12.22 -1.55 8.16
C HIS A 171 11.31 -0.87 7.13
N ILE A 172 11.45 -1.24 5.85
CA ILE A 172 10.68 -0.67 4.73
C ILE A 172 9.16 -0.78 4.94
N GLY A 173 8.69 -1.82 5.64
CA GLY A 173 7.28 -2.00 5.97
C GLY A 173 6.70 -0.93 6.92
N GLN A 174 7.53 -0.06 7.52
CA GLN A 174 7.08 1.08 8.34
C GLN A 174 7.03 2.39 7.55
N CYS A 175 7.56 2.42 6.33
CA CYS A 175 7.45 3.57 5.45
C CYS A 175 6.02 3.67 4.89
N GLY A 176 5.62 4.85 4.43
CA GLY A 176 4.42 4.99 3.60
C GLY A 176 4.66 4.29 2.26
N PHE A 177 3.70 3.51 1.78
CA PHE A 177 3.79 2.87 0.46
C PHE A 177 2.40 2.53 -0.08
N GLU A 178 2.31 2.42 -1.40
CA GLU A 178 1.15 1.89 -2.10
C GLU A 178 1.44 0.45 -2.54
N ARG A 179 0.49 -0.46 -2.35
CA ARG A 179 0.64 -1.85 -2.77
C ARG A 179 0.07 -2.06 -4.17
N ILE A 180 0.84 -2.71 -5.03
CA ILE A 180 0.35 -3.15 -6.34
C ILE A 180 0.00 -4.65 -6.22
N SER A 181 -1.28 -5.00 -6.32
CA SER A 181 -1.69 -6.40 -6.48
C SER A 181 -1.24 -6.92 -7.85
N ARG A 182 -0.93 -8.23 -7.97
CA ARG A 182 -0.60 -8.90 -9.23
C ARG A 182 -1.64 -8.59 -10.33
N VAL A 183 -1.44 -7.50 -11.07
CA VAL A 183 -2.33 -7.09 -12.14
C VAL A 183 -1.52 -7.16 -13.42
N HIS A 184 -1.88 -8.15 -14.25
CA HIS A 184 -1.63 -8.19 -15.68
C HIS A 184 -2.41 -7.04 -16.35
N ASP A 185 -2.05 -5.79 -16.08
CA ASP A 185 -2.58 -4.68 -16.86
C ASP A 185 -1.48 -3.64 -17.09
N TYR A 186 -0.74 -3.89 -18.17
CA TYR A 186 0.32 -3.04 -18.67
C TYR A 186 -0.21 -1.76 -19.36
N SER A 187 -1.51 -1.43 -19.24
CA SER A 187 -2.14 -0.49 -20.17
C SER A 187 -2.39 0.93 -19.65
N ASN A 188 -2.43 1.20 -18.34
CA ASN A 188 -2.97 2.50 -17.87
C ASN A 188 -2.17 3.25 -16.78
N TYR A 189 -0.98 2.79 -16.37
CA TYR A 189 -0.08 3.59 -15.53
C TYR A 189 0.95 4.35 -16.37
N SER A 190 0.47 5.15 -17.33
CA SER A 190 1.31 5.89 -18.28
C SER A 190 1.70 7.30 -17.81
N THR A 191 1.42 7.70 -16.56
CA THR A 191 1.83 9.02 -16.06
C THR A 191 2.84 9.00 -14.92
N ASP A 192 3.06 7.86 -14.26
CA ASP A 192 4.05 7.71 -13.18
C ASP A 192 5.05 6.59 -13.48
N GLY A 193 5.85 6.75 -14.54
CA GLY A 193 7.21 6.18 -14.69
C GLY A 193 7.48 4.68 -14.39
N CYS A 194 6.47 3.83 -14.19
CA CYS A 194 6.66 2.49 -13.64
C CYS A 194 6.53 1.38 -14.70
N SER A 195 7.17 1.57 -15.86
CA SER A 195 7.56 0.44 -16.70
C SER A 195 8.94 -0.04 -16.25
N GLN A 196 8.96 -0.89 -15.22
CA GLN A 196 10.15 -1.66 -14.79
C GLN A 196 11.31 -0.87 -14.15
N ARG A 197 11.11 0.40 -13.74
CA ARG A 197 12.08 1.13 -12.93
C ARG A 197 12.06 0.62 -11.50
N GLN A 198 13.16 0.04 -11.04
CA GLN A 198 13.28 -0.52 -9.69
C GLN A 198 14.49 0.04 -8.94
N LEU A 199 14.44 -0.11 -7.62
CA LEU A 199 15.27 0.65 -6.69
C LEU A 199 16.46 -0.13 -6.21
N ALA A 200 17.57 0.57 -6.00
CA ALA A 200 18.77 -0.01 -5.44
C ALA A 200 19.33 0.82 -4.30
N ALA A 201 20.02 0.12 -3.41
CA ALA A 201 20.73 0.69 -2.28
C ALA A 201 22.23 0.32 -2.39
N ILE A 202 23.11 1.25 -2.00
CA ILE A 202 24.56 1.07 -1.76
C ILE A 202 24.81 1.36 -0.29
#